data_AF-A0A7M7LWE8-F1
#
_entry.id   AF-A0A7M7LWE8-F1
#
_cell.length_a   1.000
_cell.length_b   1.000
_cell.length_c   1.000
_cell.angle_alpha   90.00
_cell.angle_beta   90.00
_cell.angle_gamma   90.00
#
_symmetry.space_group_name_H-M   'P 1'
#
loop_
_entity.id
_entity.type
_entity.pdbx_description
1 polymer ?
#
loop_
_entity_poly.entity_id
_entity_poly.type
_entity_poly.pdbx_seq_one_letter_code
_entity_poly.pdbx_strand_id
1 'polypeptide(L)'
;MEPEGLLFAITFFCGLLATMEGKHRGCPLGCSTCSVYNGCITCKPRYLFLLHRSGMKQVGICTHACPVGFYPNSAGDYHRCSRCRIENCDTCYSRTFCSRCQPPYVGLYGKCVLQCPDSMYVNEMTSQCEVKVDCAVSPWSPWSPCIKKGQTCGFKWGEHRRYREVVARPTPEAEPCPELFQGEKCRMHPRYCPGQLPRKPKDKGKRKKEKGTTDNQEGTTRKNDGNKQKDRTNRRSKKKDRQKPSPRDERRQRQRKEEHLIDFPLSTRRTI
;
A
#
# COMPACT_ATOMS: atom_id res chain seq x y z
N MET A 1 -88.53 51.48 18.19
CA MET A 1 -88.72 52.00 16.82
C MET A 1 -87.34 52.35 16.30
N GLU A 2 -86.96 51.77 15.17
CA GLU A 2 -85.87 52.27 14.30
C GLU A 2 -86.33 53.57 13.58
N PRO A 3 -85.55 54.24 12.69
CA PRO A 3 -84.16 53.97 12.25
C PRO A 3 -83.25 55.22 12.14
N GLU A 4 -81.97 55.15 12.56
CA GLU A 4 -80.90 56.07 12.09
C GLU A 4 -79.53 55.37 11.93
N GLY A 5 -79.52 54.03 11.84
CA GLY A 5 -78.30 53.23 12.03
C GLY A 5 -77.47 52.88 10.79
N LEU A 6 -77.90 53.22 9.57
CA LEU A 6 -77.36 52.58 8.35
C LEU A 6 -76.41 53.43 7.50
N LEU A 7 -76.40 54.76 7.63
CA LEU A 7 -75.58 55.63 6.75
C LEU A 7 -74.16 55.91 7.30
N PHE A 8 -73.97 55.90 8.62
CA PHE A 8 -72.65 56.08 9.25
C PHE A 8 -71.76 54.81 9.24
N ALA A 9 -72.33 53.64 8.97
CA ALA A 9 -71.57 52.38 8.89
C ALA A 9 -70.67 52.30 7.66
N ILE A 10 -71.07 52.91 6.53
CA ILE A 10 -70.37 52.78 5.24
C ILE A 10 -69.09 53.63 5.22
N THR A 11 -69.07 54.79 5.89
CA THR A 11 -67.87 55.63 6.02
C THR A 11 -66.85 55.04 6.99
N PHE A 12 -67.28 54.36 8.06
CA PHE A 12 -66.35 53.67 8.97
C PHE A 12 -65.75 52.38 8.40
N PHE A 13 -66.47 51.64 7.55
CA PHE A 13 -65.88 50.47 6.86
C PHE A 13 -64.88 50.84 5.77
N CYS A 14 -64.96 52.04 5.19
CA CYS A 14 -63.90 52.55 4.30
C CYS A 14 -62.60 52.87 5.07
N GLY A 15 -62.70 53.31 6.33
CA GLY A 15 -61.55 53.55 7.21
C GLY A 15 -60.81 52.30 7.69
N LEU A 16 -61.41 51.11 7.57
CA LEU A 16 -60.83 49.83 8.03
C LEU A 16 -60.03 49.08 6.96
N LEU A 17 -59.93 49.61 5.74
CA LEU A 17 -59.02 49.14 4.68
C LEU A 17 -57.75 50.00 4.55
N ALA A 18 -57.56 50.98 5.44
CA ALA A 18 -56.45 51.92 5.42
C ALA A 18 -55.60 51.87 6.71
N THR A 19 -55.03 50.71 7.04
CA THR A 19 -53.73 50.55 7.76
C THR A 19 -53.38 49.07 7.98
N MET A 20 -53.16 48.33 6.88
CA MET A 20 -52.28 47.16 6.91
C MET A 20 -51.14 47.36 5.90
N GLU A 21 -50.54 48.55 5.92
CA GLU A 21 -49.21 48.75 5.38
C GLU A 21 -48.29 47.69 5.99
N GLY A 22 -47.70 46.88 5.11
CA GLY A 22 -47.05 45.64 5.52
C GLY A 22 -46.00 45.88 6.58
N LYS A 23 -46.25 45.36 7.79
CA LYS A 23 -45.32 45.38 8.92
C LYS A 23 -44.12 44.49 8.60
N HIS A 24 -43.22 44.99 7.75
CA HIS A 24 -41.93 44.38 7.41
C HIS A 24 -41.08 44.36 8.67
N ARG A 25 -41.24 43.29 9.47
CA ARG A 25 -40.53 43.04 10.72
C ARG A 25 -39.07 42.68 10.45
N GLY A 26 -38.30 43.68 10.05
CA GLY A 26 -36.86 43.61 9.86
C GLY A 26 -36.41 42.72 8.70
N CYS A 27 -35.08 42.63 8.57
CA CYS A 27 -34.44 41.70 7.66
C CYS A 27 -34.30 40.30 8.28
N PRO A 28 -34.22 39.23 7.47
CA PRO A 28 -34.06 37.87 7.97
C PRO A 28 -32.79 37.70 8.82
N LEU A 29 -32.74 36.63 9.63
CA LEU A 29 -31.60 36.35 10.50
C LEU A 29 -30.28 36.33 9.70
N GLY A 30 -29.24 36.94 10.26
CA GLY A 30 -27.94 37.09 9.59
C GLY A 30 -27.87 38.16 8.50
N CYS A 31 -28.97 38.82 8.14
CA CYS A 31 -29.00 39.88 7.14
C CYS A 31 -28.93 41.28 7.79
N SER A 32 -28.19 42.23 7.20
CA SER A 32 -28.16 43.63 7.61
C SER A 32 -29.05 44.52 6.74
N THR A 33 -29.06 44.31 5.42
CA THR A 33 -29.91 45.04 4.47
C THR A 33 -30.60 44.07 3.52
N CYS A 34 -31.90 44.27 3.27
CA CYS A 34 -32.73 43.35 2.52
C CYS A 34 -33.80 44.08 1.67
N SER A 35 -34.37 43.35 0.72
CA SER A 35 -35.50 43.78 -0.12
C SER A 35 -36.47 42.63 -0.35
N VAL A 36 -37.72 42.95 -0.67
CA VAL A 36 -38.78 41.96 -0.92
C VAL A 36 -38.47 41.07 -2.13
N TYR A 37 -37.83 41.63 -3.16
CA TYR A 37 -37.57 40.95 -4.43
C TYR A 37 -36.27 40.14 -4.41
N ASN A 38 -35.17 40.74 -3.98
CA ASN A 38 -33.83 40.14 -4.02
C ASN A 38 -33.47 39.39 -2.73
N GLY A 39 -34.31 39.42 -1.70
CA GLY A 39 -34.00 38.86 -0.38
C GLY A 39 -32.93 39.69 0.33
N CYS A 40 -31.96 39.03 0.96
CA CYS A 40 -30.85 39.72 1.58
C CYS A 40 -29.88 40.31 0.54
N ILE A 41 -29.39 41.52 0.79
CA ILE A 41 -28.41 42.22 -0.06
C ILE A 41 -27.04 42.18 0.62
N THR A 42 -26.97 42.52 1.92
CA THR A 42 -25.73 42.47 2.70
C THR A 42 -25.92 41.61 3.95
N CYS A 43 -24.99 40.67 4.17
CA CYS A 43 -24.97 39.85 5.37
C CYS A 43 -24.26 40.56 6.54
N LYS A 44 -24.65 40.21 7.76
CA LYS A 44 -23.92 40.59 8.99
C LYS A 44 -22.53 39.90 9.00
N PRO A 45 -21.53 40.47 9.71
CA PRO A 45 -20.24 39.81 9.89
C PRO A 45 -20.41 38.36 10.41
N ARG A 46 -19.51 37.47 10.00
CA ARG A 46 -19.53 36.00 10.26
C ARG A 46 -20.59 35.17 9.52
N TYR A 47 -21.43 35.78 8.67
CA TYR A 47 -22.33 35.06 7.77
C TYR A 47 -21.76 35.02 6.34
N LEU A 48 -22.10 33.97 5.60
CA LEU A 48 -21.78 33.81 4.18
C LEU A 48 -23.01 34.14 3.32
N PHE A 49 -22.79 34.91 2.26
CA PHE A 49 -23.81 35.21 1.26
C PHE A 49 -24.00 34.05 0.29
N LEU A 50 -25.19 33.46 0.23
CA LEU A 50 -25.60 32.43 -0.73
C LEU A 50 -26.59 33.03 -1.73
N LEU A 51 -26.28 32.95 -3.02
CA LEU A 51 -27.20 33.33 -4.09
C LEU A 51 -28.03 32.13 -4.51
N HIS A 52 -29.25 32.04 -4.00
CA HIS A 52 -30.21 31.00 -4.37
C HIS A 52 -30.89 31.36 -5.70
N ARG A 53 -31.01 30.39 -6.61
CA ARG A 53 -31.68 30.56 -7.91
C ARG A 53 -32.86 29.61 -8.00
N SER A 54 -34.05 30.16 -8.27
CA SER A 54 -35.28 29.39 -8.51
C SER A 54 -35.96 29.96 -9.75
N GLY A 55 -35.95 29.18 -10.85
CA GLY A 55 -36.29 29.68 -12.18
C GLY A 55 -35.43 30.90 -12.57
N MET A 56 -36.10 31.98 -12.98
CA MET A 56 -35.45 33.26 -13.30
C MET A 56 -35.13 34.11 -12.05
N LYS A 57 -35.70 33.79 -10.87
CA LYS A 57 -35.52 34.59 -9.66
C LYS A 57 -34.18 34.26 -9.00
N GLN A 58 -33.46 35.28 -8.57
CA GLN A 58 -32.22 35.17 -7.79
C GLN A 58 -32.43 35.87 -6.45
N VAL A 59 -32.15 35.19 -5.34
CA VAL A 59 -32.43 35.65 -3.98
C VAL A 59 -31.20 35.45 -3.11
N GLY A 60 -30.74 36.50 -2.44
CA GLY A 60 -29.65 36.43 -1.47
C GLY A 60 -30.13 35.90 -0.12
N ILE A 61 -29.37 34.97 0.44
CA ILE A 61 -29.62 34.33 1.74
C ILE A 61 -28.31 34.36 2.54
N CYS A 62 -28.38 34.62 3.85
CA CYS A 62 -27.20 34.57 4.72
C CYS A 62 -27.18 33.26 5.51
N THR A 63 -26.08 32.52 5.46
CA THR A 63 -25.91 31.24 6.16
C THR A 63 -24.65 31.24 7.02
N HIS A 64 -24.59 30.38 8.04
CA HIS A 64 -23.36 30.20 8.85
C HIS A 64 -22.35 29.25 8.20
N ALA A 65 -22.81 28.37 7.31
CA ALA A 65 -22.00 27.45 6.53
C ALA A 65 -22.60 27.31 5.13
N CYS A 66 -21.79 26.91 4.15
CA CYS A 66 -22.30 26.66 2.81
C CYS A 66 -23.03 25.31 2.72
N PRO A 67 -24.14 25.22 1.97
CA PRO A 67 -24.83 23.95 1.75
C PRO A 67 -24.00 23.00 0.88
N VAL A 68 -24.37 21.72 0.86
CA VAL A 68 -23.73 20.69 0.03
C VAL A 68 -23.67 21.13 -1.45
N GLY A 69 -22.53 20.87 -2.10
CA GLY A 69 -22.25 21.35 -3.46
C GLY A 69 -21.84 22.82 -3.55
N PHE A 70 -21.65 23.52 -2.43
CA PHE A 70 -21.07 24.87 -2.37
C PHE A 70 -19.88 24.91 -1.41
N TYR A 71 -18.91 25.78 -1.69
CA TYR A 71 -17.74 26.03 -0.85
C TYR A 71 -17.66 27.52 -0.46
N PRO A 72 -17.10 27.85 0.72
CA PRO A 72 -16.91 29.23 1.13
C PRO A 72 -15.79 29.89 0.32
N ASN A 73 -16.01 31.11 -0.17
CA ASN A 73 -14.93 31.96 -0.67
C ASN A 73 -15.11 33.44 -0.30
N SER A 74 -13.99 34.12 -0.10
CA SER A 74 -13.95 35.59 0.05
C SER A 74 -14.03 36.24 -1.33
N ALA A 75 -14.78 37.33 -1.44
CA ALA A 75 -14.94 38.06 -2.69
C ALA A 75 -15.01 39.56 -2.42
N GLY A 76 -13.83 40.18 -2.29
CA GLY A 76 -13.70 41.47 -1.60
C GLY A 76 -13.95 41.29 -0.11
N ASP A 77 -14.63 42.25 0.50
CA ASP A 77 -14.78 42.37 1.95
C ASP A 77 -15.86 41.46 2.57
N TYR A 78 -16.44 40.55 1.79
CA TYR A 78 -17.44 39.60 2.28
C TYR A 78 -17.19 38.16 1.83
N HIS A 79 -17.65 37.22 2.65
CA HIS A 79 -17.64 35.80 2.33
C HIS A 79 -18.95 35.42 1.64
N ARG A 80 -18.86 34.58 0.61
CA ARG A 80 -20.00 34.01 -0.11
C ARG A 80 -19.85 32.51 -0.28
N CYS A 81 -20.96 31.85 -0.61
CA CYS A 81 -20.98 30.45 -1.00
C CYS A 81 -21.00 30.35 -2.52
N SER A 82 -19.94 29.76 -3.09
CA SER A 82 -19.82 29.51 -4.53
C SER A 82 -20.05 28.04 -4.84
N ARG A 83 -20.79 27.75 -5.93
CA ARG A 83 -21.08 26.37 -6.34
C ARG A 83 -19.79 25.64 -6.74
N CYS A 84 -19.62 24.42 -6.24
CA CYS A 84 -18.59 23.48 -6.67
C CYS A 84 -18.79 23.16 -8.17
N ARG A 85 -17.70 23.22 -8.94
CA ARG A 85 -17.68 22.96 -10.40
C ARG A 85 -16.57 21.98 -10.80
N ILE A 86 -16.13 21.17 -9.85
CA ILE A 86 -15.15 20.12 -10.08
C ILE A 86 -15.96 18.85 -10.38
N GLU A 87 -15.72 18.25 -11.53
CA GLU A 87 -16.39 17.01 -11.92
C GLU A 87 -16.09 15.89 -10.91
N ASN A 88 -17.10 15.06 -10.64
CA ASN A 88 -17.03 13.92 -9.72
C ASN A 88 -16.60 14.27 -8.27
N CYS A 89 -16.94 15.47 -7.79
CA CYS A 89 -16.58 15.97 -6.46
C CYS A 89 -17.81 16.09 -5.54
N ASP A 90 -17.76 15.49 -4.34
CA ASP A 90 -18.78 15.63 -3.29
C ASP A 90 -18.67 17.00 -2.60
N THR A 91 -17.45 17.35 -2.16
CA THR A 91 -17.18 18.60 -1.44
C THR A 91 -15.96 19.31 -2.03
N CYS A 92 -16.16 20.55 -2.48
CA CYS A 92 -15.07 21.46 -2.80
C CYS A 92 -14.54 22.14 -1.53
N TYR A 93 -13.22 22.28 -1.42
CA TYR A 93 -12.59 23.24 -0.51
C TYR A 93 -12.47 24.62 -1.18
N SER A 94 -12.10 24.63 -2.46
CA SER A 94 -11.92 25.87 -3.25
C SER A 94 -12.47 25.71 -4.67
N ARG A 95 -12.28 26.73 -5.52
CA ARG A 95 -12.66 26.68 -6.95
C ARG A 95 -11.97 25.57 -7.74
N THR A 96 -10.78 25.15 -7.30
CA THR A 96 -9.89 24.22 -8.01
C THR A 96 -9.46 23.03 -7.17
N PHE A 97 -9.89 22.96 -5.91
CA PHE A 97 -9.53 21.89 -4.98
C PHE A 97 -10.78 21.22 -4.40
N CYS A 98 -10.96 19.95 -4.74
CA CYS A 98 -11.92 19.04 -4.15
C CYS A 98 -11.34 18.43 -2.87
N SER A 99 -12.06 18.48 -1.76
CA SER A 99 -11.67 17.84 -0.49
C SER A 99 -12.21 16.42 -0.36
N ARG A 100 -13.25 16.04 -1.12
CA ARG A 100 -13.75 14.66 -1.19
C ARG A 100 -14.34 14.34 -2.56
N CYS A 101 -13.80 13.33 -3.23
CA CYS A 101 -14.32 12.84 -4.50
C CYS A 101 -15.48 11.87 -4.31
N GLN A 102 -16.34 11.79 -5.31
CA GLN A 102 -17.40 10.79 -5.40
C GLN A 102 -16.80 9.41 -5.66
N PRO A 103 -17.26 8.33 -5.00
CA PRO A 103 -16.86 6.97 -5.38
C PRO A 103 -17.26 6.67 -6.83
N PRO A 104 -16.42 5.98 -7.64
CA PRO A 104 -15.12 5.37 -7.31
C PRO A 104 -13.90 6.29 -7.58
N TYR A 105 -14.10 7.60 -7.76
CA TYR A 105 -13.02 8.53 -8.09
C TYR A 105 -12.14 8.86 -6.88
N VAL A 106 -10.85 9.06 -7.16
CA VAL A 106 -9.80 9.38 -6.18
C VAL A 106 -9.23 10.78 -6.40
N GLY A 107 -8.72 11.39 -5.33
CA GLY A 107 -8.17 12.75 -5.36
C GLY A 107 -6.76 12.81 -5.95
N LEU A 108 -6.56 13.62 -6.99
CA LEU A 108 -5.27 13.94 -7.61
C LEU A 108 -5.14 15.45 -7.81
N TYR A 109 -4.21 16.09 -7.10
CA TYR A 109 -3.95 17.54 -7.16
C TYR A 109 -5.21 18.43 -7.04
N GLY A 110 -6.15 18.03 -6.18
CA GLY A 110 -7.42 18.74 -5.97
C GLY A 110 -8.49 18.48 -7.04
N LYS A 111 -8.27 17.58 -7.99
CA LYS A 111 -9.27 17.08 -8.94
C LYS A 111 -9.61 15.62 -8.64
N CYS A 112 -10.69 15.12 -9.22
CA CYS A 112 -11.11 13.73 -9.08
C CYS A 112 -10.82 12.97 -10.37
N VAL A 113 -10.12 11.83 -10.27
CA VAL A 113 -9.76 10.96 -11.39
C VAL A 113 -10.17 9.52 -11.09
N LEU A 114 -10.42 8.71 -12.13
CA LEU A 114 -10.83 7.31 -11.96
C LEU A 114 -9.63 6.40 -11.62
N GLN A 115 -8.45 6.74 -12.13
CA GLN A 115 -7.21 5.97 -11.98
C GLN A 115 -6.04 6.95 -11.77
N CYS A 116 -5.09 6.61 -10.90
CA CYS A 116 -3.86 7.38 -10.74
C CYS A 116 -2.88 7.17 -11.91
N PRO A 117 -2.01 8.14 -12.25
CA PRO A 117 -0.91 7.95 -13.19
C PRO A 117 0.06 6.85 -12.74
N ASP A 118 0.83 6.26 -13.67
CA ASP A 118 1.67 5.07 -13.42
C ASP A 118 2.62 5.20 -12.21
N SER A 119 3.21 6.39 -12.01
CA SER A 119 4.11 6.71 -10.89
C SER A 119 3.41 6.99 -9.55
N MET A 120 2.10 6.76 -9.48
CA MET A 120 1.27 6.95 -8.29
C MET A 120 0.41 5.72 -8.03
N TYR A 121 0.03 5.54 -6.76
CA TYR A 121 -0.87 4.48 -6.30
C TYR A 121 -2.09 5.09 -5.60
N VAL A 122 -3.18 4.31 -5.50
CA VAL A 122 -4.34 4.72 -4.71
C VAL A 122 -4.07 4.36 -3.25
N ASN A 123 -4.02 5.36 -2.36
CA ASN A 123 -4.11 5.10 -0.93
C ASN A 123 -5.58 4.86 -0.56
N GLU A 124 -5.94 3.59 -0.30
CA GLU A 124 -7.31 3.17 0.02
C GLU A 124 -7.90 3.91 1.25
N MET A 125 -7.07 4.24 2.24
CA MET A 125 -7.51 4.89 3.47
C MET A 125 -7.86 6.38 3.25
N THR A 126 -7.13 7.07 2.37
CA THR A 126 -7.33 8.51 2.10
C THR A 126 -8.10 8.79 0.81
N SER A 127 -8.30 7.76 -0.03
CA SER A 127 -8.85 7.83 -1.40
C SER A 127 -8.16 8.89 -2.26
N GLN A 128 -6.83 8.99 -2.14
CA GLN A 128 -5.98 9.94 -2.87
C GLN A 128 -4.86 9.23 -3.60
N CYS A 129 -4.40 9.84 -4.71
CA CYS A 129 -3.22 9.41 -5.44
C CYS A 129 -1.96 9.88 -4.73
N GLU A 130 -1.16 8.93 -4.26
CA GLU A 130 0.14 9.19 -3.61
C GLU A 130 1.29 8.72 -4.51
N VAL A 131 2.44 9.35 -4.40
CA VAL A 131 3.64 9.01 -5.19
C VAL A 131 4.13 7.62 -4.81
N LYS A 132 4.32 6.74 -5.79
CA LYS A 132 5.01 5.45 -5.58
C LYS A 132 6.46 5.73 -5.22
N VAL A 133 6.91 5.13 -4.12
CA VAL A 133 8.31 5.19 -3.69
C VAL A 133 8.83 3.76 -3.73
N ASP A 134 9.81 3.53 -4.60
CA ASP A 134 10.52 2.26 -4.70
C ASP A 134 11.43 2.05 -3.47
N CYS A 135 11.78 0.80 -3.19
CA CYS A 135 12.67 0.49 -2.08
C CYS A 135 14.10 1.03 -2.32
N ALA A 136 14.48 2.06 -1.57
CA ALA A 136 15.86 2.53 -1.52
C ALA A 136 16.66 1.72 -0.50
N VAL A 137 17.86 1.26 -0.90
CA VAL A 137 18.77 0.47 -0.05
C VAL A 137 20.13 1.13 0.06
N SER A 138 20.84 0.86 1.15
CA SER A 138 22.19 1.39 1.39
C SER A 138 23.20 0.82 0.38
N PRO A 139 24.38 1.46 0.24
CA PRO A 139 25.56 0.78 -0.28
C PRO A 139 25.81 -0.53 0.48
N TRP A 140 26.47 -1.48 -0.19
CA TRP A 140 26.90 -2.73 0.43
C TRP A 140 27.94 -2.51 1.52
N SER A 141 27.85 -3.28 2.59
CA SER A 141 28.93 -3.45 3.55
C SER A 141 30.21 -3.97 2.85
N PRO A 142 31.39 -3.77 3.45
CA PRO A 142 32.56 -4.57 3.12
C PRO A 142 32.26 -6.07 3.20
N TRP A 143 32.97 -6.87 2.41
CA TRP A 143 32.90 -8.33 2.50
C TRP A 143 33.45 -8.82 3.85
N SER A 144 32.74 -9.78 4.45
CA SER A 144 33.23 -10.51 5.63
C SER A 144 34.52 -11.28 5.29
N PRO A 145 35.33 -11.65 6.30
CA PRO A 145 36.37 -12.66 6.11
C PRO A 145 35.81 -13.94 5.47
N CYS A 146 36.62 -14.59 4.64
CA CYS A 146 36.27 -15.86 4.00
C CYS A 146 36.20 -16.96 5.06
N ILE A 147 35.00 -17.48 5.35
CA ILE A 147 34.75 -18.42 6.45
C ILE A 147 34.15 -19.74 6.00
N LYS A 148 34.40 -20.80 6.77
CA LYS A 148 33.74 -22.10 6.64
C LYS A 148 33.60 -22.75 8.00
N LYS A 149 32.38 -23.11 8.39
CA LYS A 149 32.06 -23.66 9.72
C LYS A 149 32.61 -22.78 10.88
N GLY A 150 32.56 -21.45 10.72
CA GLY A 150 33.09 -20.50 11.70
C GLY A 150 34.61 -20.33 11.70
N GLN A 151 35.35 -20.95 10.78
CA GLN A 151 36.82 -20.89 10.70
C GLN A 151 37.29 -20.19 9.42
N THR A 152 38.37 -19.40 9.51
CA THR A 152 39.04 -18.71 8.38
C THR A 152 40.22 -19.50 7.79
N CYS A 153 40.43 -20.74 8.25
CA CYS A 153 41.56 -21.60 7.94
C CYS A 153 41.12 -23.06 7.82
N GLY A 154 42.02 -23.96 7.37
CA GLY A 154 41.81 -25.40 7.39
C GLY A 154 40.97 -25.98 6.22
N PHE A 155 40.48 -25.12 5.34
CA PHE A 155 39.74 -25.50 4.14
C PHE A 155 40.33 -24.80 2.90
N LYS A 156 40.07 -25.33 1.69
CA LYS A 156 40.49 -24.72 0.41
C LYS A 156 39.54 -23.60 -0.05
N TRP A 157 38.27 -23.69 0.34
CA TRP A 157 37.17 -22.85 -0.11
C TRP A 157 36.21 -22.59 1.05
N GLY A 158 35.80 -21.34 1.19
CA GLY A 158 34.80 -20.87 2.14
C GLY A 158 33.76 -19.98 1.44
N GLU A 159 33.04 -19.21 2.23
CA GLU A 159 32.08 -18.20 1.79
C GLU A 159 32.41 -16.86 2.47
N HIS A 160 32.39 -15.77 1.70
CA HIS A 160 32.35 -14.41 2.24
C HIS A 160 30.95 -13.84 2.06
N ARG A 161 30.55 -12.92 2.94
CA ARG A 161 29.19 -12.41 3.03
C ARG A 161 29.21 -10.89 3.17
N ARG A 162 28.25 -10.22 2.55
CA ARG A 162 27.99 -8.79 2.75
C ARG A 162 26.51 -8.53 2.92
N TYR A 163 26.17 -7.41 3.52
CA TYR A 163 24.80 -7.00 3.78
C TYR A 163 24.59 -5.53 3.40
N ARG A 164 23.34 -5.14 3.20
CA ARG A 164 22.91 -3.75 3.05
C ARG A 164 21.54 -3.58 3.70
N GLU A 165 21.21 -2.36 4.07
CA GLU A 165 20.01 -2.04 4.84
C GLU A 165 18.99 -1.30 3.97
N VAL A 166 17.73 -1.35 4.36
CA VAL A 166 16.65 -0.61 3.68
C VAL A 166 16.63 0.81 4.23
N VAL A 167 16.88 1.79 3.36
CA VAL A 167 16.87 3.23 3.68
C VAL A 167 15.46 3.80 3.53
N ALA A 168 14.73 3.39 2.48
CA ALA A 168 13.30 3.69 2.31
C ALA A 168 12.55 2.40 1.96
N ARG A 169 11.43 2.16 2.65
CA ARG A 169 10.56 1.00 2.36
C ARG A 169 9.68 1.30 1.13
N PRO A 170 9.36 0.29 0.31
CA PRO A 170 8.51 0.47 -0.84
C PRO A 170 7.06 0.77 -0.41
N THR A 171 6.35 1.56 -1.21
CA THR A 171 4.89 1.72 -1.10
C THR A 171 4.14 0.43 -1.50
N PRO A 172 2.86 0.23 -1.12
CA PRO A 172 2.15 -1.05 -1.31
C PRO A 172 2.10 -1.60 -2.75
N GLU A 173 2.07 -0.72 -3.76
CA GLU A 173 2.11 -1.06 -5.19
C GLU A 173 3.51 -0.92 -5.83
N ALA A 174 4.56 -0.63 -5.06
CA ALA A 174 5.93 -0.48 -5.60
C ALA A 174 6.73 -1.80 -5.54
N GLU A 175 7.81 -1.85 -6.31
CA GLU A 175 8.65 -3.05 -6.40
C GLU A 175 9.29 -3.42 -5.05
N PRO A 176 9.39 -4.71 -4.71
CA PRO A 176 9.97 -5.16 -3.45
C PRO A 176 11.46 -4.84 -3.38
N CYS A 177 11.98 -4.74 -2.14
CA CYS A 177 13.39 -4.46 -1.92
C CYS A 177 14.32 -5.47 -2.62
N PRO A 178 15.38 -5.00 -3.30
CA PRO A 178 16.38 -5.89 -3.89
C PRO A 178 17.18 -6.60 -2.79
N GLU A 179 17.88 -7.68 -3.16
CA GLU A 179 18.51 -8.60 -2.19
C GLU A 179 19.39 -7.86 -1.16
N LEU A 180 19.09 -8.02 0.14
CA LEU A 180 19.76 -7.29 1.24
C LEU A 180 21.01 -8.00 1.78
N PHE A 181 21.24 -9.23 1.33
CA PHE A 181 22.34 -10.10 1.73
C PHE A 181 22.99 -10.66 0.47
N GLN A 182 24.30 -10.85 0.46
CA GLN A 182 24.95 -11.58 -0.63
C GLN A 182 26.02 -12.51 -0.07
N GLY A 183 25.99 -13.77 -0.50
CA GLY A 183 26.99 -14.80 -0.20
C GLY A 183 27.74 -15.22 -1.45
N GLU A 184 29.07 -15.24 -1.41
CA GLU A 184 29.92 -15.60 -2.53
C GLU A 184 31.04 -16.57 -2.10
N LYS A 185 31.43 -17.48 -2.99
CA LYS A 185 32.48 -18.48 -2.72
C LYS A 185 33.86 -17.86 -2.87
N CYS A 186 34.67 -17.99 -1.83
CA CYS A 186 36.01 -17.42 -1.75
C CYS A 186 37.07 -18.51 -1.53
N ARG A 187 38.28 -18.30 -2.05
CA ARG A 187 39.43 -19.18 -1.84
C ARG A 187 40.12 -18.81 -0.52
N MET A 188 40.40 -19.80 0.30
CA MET A 188 41.02 -19.58 1.61
C MET A 188 42.55 -19.75 1.48
N HIS A 189 43.30 -18.80 2.03
CA HIS A 189 44.77 -18.80 1.95
C HIS A 189 45.43 -19.77 2.96
N PRO A 190 44.96 -19.94 4.22
CA PRO A 190 45.52 -20.93 5.15
C PRO A 190 44.90 -22.32 4.95
N ARG A 191 45.65 -23.26 4.34
CA ARG A 191 45.20 -24.67 4.21
C ARG A 191 45.12 -25.41 5.55
N TYR A 192 45.80 -24.91 6.57
CA TYR A 192 45.85 -25.47 7.92
C TYR A 192 45.57 -24.34 8.92
N CYS A 193 44.90 -24.67 10.03
CA CYS A 193 44.74 -23.73 11.14
C CYS A 193 45.96 -23.78 12.06
N PRO A 194 46.32 -22.67 12.73
CA PRO A 194 47.26 -22.69 13.85
C PRO A 194 46.85 -23.79 14.86
N GLY A 195 47.82 -24.61 15.28
CA GLY A 195 47.58 -25.73 16.21
C GLY A 195 47.05 -27.04 15.59
N GLN A 196 46.77 -27.12 14.28
CA GLN A 196 46.39 -28.40 13.63
C GLN A 196 47.54 -29.02 12.85
N LEU A 197 48.13 -30.08 13.40
CA LEU A 197 49.14 -30.90 12.72
C LEU A 197 48.60 -31.52 11.42
N PRO A 198 49.44 -31.73 10.39
CA PRO A 198 49.04 -32.43 9.17
C PRO A 198 48.49 -33.82 9.49
N ARG A 199 47.24 -34.09 9.10
CA ARG A 199 46.69 -35.46 9.17
C ARG A 199 47.51 -36.36 8.25
N LYS A 200 48.34 -37.24 8.83
CA LYS A 200 49.11 -38.23 8.07
C LYS A 200 48.16 -39.02 7.15
N PRO A 201 48.54 -39.32 5.90
CA PRO A 201 47.76 -40.21 5.05
C PRO A 201 47.55 -41.54 5.79
N LYS A 202 46.29 -42.00 5.90
CA LYS A 202 46.04 -43.40 6.29
C LYS A 202 46.56 -44.27 5.16
N ASP A 203 47.66 -44.96 5.42
CA ASP A 203 48.31 -45.82 4.45
C ASP A 203 47.33 -46.90 3.96
N LYS A 204 46.95 -46.82 2.68
CA LYS A 204 46.12 -47.85 2.04
C LYS A 204 47.05 -48.96 1.57
N GLY A 205 47.37 -49.86 2.50
CA GLY A 205 48.25 -51.00 2.26
C GLY A 205 47.94 -51.70 0.94
N LYS A 206 48.91 -51.65 0.01
CA LYS A 206 48.83 -52.34 -1.28
C LYS A 206 48.93 -53.85 -1.05
N ARG A 207 47.81 -54.57 -1.09
CA ARG A 207 47.83 -56.02 -1.31
C ARG A 207 48.38 -56.29 -2.71
N LYS A 208 49.65 -56.71 -2.81
CA LYS A 208 50.20 -57.34 -4.01
C LYS A 208 49.38 -58.61 -4.30
N LYS A 209 49.10 -58.86 -5.57
CA LYS A 209 48.52 -60.12 -6.05
C LYS A 209 49.65 -60.85 -6.79
N GLU A 210 50.11 -61.97 -6.25
CA GLU A 210 51.16 -62.77 -6.88
C GLU A 210 50.61 -63.49 -8.12
N LYS A 211 51.46 -63.66 -9.13
CA LYS A 211 51.20 -64.48 -10.31
C LYS A 211 51.94 -65.81 -10.12
N GLY A 212 51.20 -66.91 -10.10
CA GLY A 212 51.75 -68.24 -10.39
C GLY A 212 51.78 -68.49 -11.89
N THR A 213 52.88 -69.08 -12.36
CA THR A 213 53.00 -69.86 -13.62
C THR A 213 52.17 -71.16 -13.49
N THR A 214 52.01 -72.11 -14.44
CA THR A 214 52.63 -72.51 -15.73
C THR A 214 51.63 -73.52 -16.36
N ASP A 215 51.55 -73.86 -17.65
CA ASP A 215 52.20 -73.39 -18.89
C ASP A 215 51.41 -73.89 -20.14
N ASN A 216 51.82 -73.49 -21.37
CA ASN A 216 51.63 -74.14 -22.69
C ASN A 216 50.19 -74.55 -23.17
N GLN A 217 49.84 -74.58 -24.47
CA GLN A 217 50.66 -74.65 -25.70
C GLN A 217 49.91 -74.03 -26.92
N GLU A 218 50.58 -73.99 -28.07
CA GLU A 218 50.23 -73.45 -29.41
C GLU A 218 48.75 -73.55 -29.84
N GLY A 219 48.13 -72.59 -30.55
CA GLY A 219 48.54 -72.00 -31.85
C GLY A 219 47.62 -72.57 -32.94
N THR A 220 46.77 -71.82 -33.65
CA THR A 220 47.17 -70.96 -34.78
C THR A 220 45.97 -70.21 -35.42
N THR A 221 46.28 -69.05 -36.02
CA THR A 221 45.64 -68.40 -37.21
C THR A 221 44.12 -68.18 -37.38
N ARG A 222 43.80 -66.87 -37.47
CA ARG A 222 43.03 -66.16 -38.54
C ARG A 222 41.49 -66.27 -38.63
N LYS A 223 40.87 -65.13 -38.30
CA LYS A 223 39.83 -64.36 -39.05
C LYS A 223 38.73 -65.14 -39.82
N ASN A 224 37.46 -64.89 -39.47
CA ASN A 224 36.61 -63.96 -40.25
C ASN A 224 35.26 -63.64 -39.55
N ASP A 225 34.55 -62.66 -40.11
CA ASP A 225 33.34 -62.01 -39.60
C ASP A 225 32.10 -62.91 -39.45
N GLY A 226 31.19 -62.53 -38.53
CA GLY A 226 30.01 -63.32 -38.17
C GLY A 226 28.97 -62.57 -37.35
N ASN A 227 28.40 -61.52 -37.95
CA ASN A 227 27.19 -60.77 -37.54
C ASN A 227 26.19 -61.50 -36.60
N LYS A 228 25.82 -60.86 -35.47
CA LYS A 228 24.51 -61.08 -34.82
C LYS A 228 24.07 -59.97 -33.85
N GLN A 229 23.15 -59.15 -34.34
CA GLN A 229 21.89 -58.75 -33.67
C GLN A 229 21.89 -58.64 -32.13
N LYS A 230 21.86 -57.41 -31.61
CA LYS A 230 21.41 -57.13 -30.23
C LYS A 230 19.96 -56.66 -30.25
N ASP A 231 19.05 -57.58 -30.00
CA ASP A 231 17.63 -57.28 -29.86
C ASP A 231 17.35 -56.30 -28.72
N ARG A 232 16.48 -55.33 -29.03
CA ARG A 232 15.75 -54.58 -28.02
C ARG A 232 14.59 -55.45 -27.55
N THR A 233 14.50 -55.76 -26.26
CA THR A 233 13.25 -55.56 -25.49
C THR A 233 13.41 -55.73 -23.96
N ASN A 234 13.42 -54.58 -23.29
CA ASN A 234 12.47 -54.24 -22.21
C ASN A 234 12.33 -55.20 -20.99
N ARG A 235 12.94 -54.83 -19.86
CA ARG A 235 12.27 -54.92 -18.54
C ARG A 235 12.55 -53.70 -17.65
N ARG A 236 11.54 -52.83 -17.60
CA ARG A 236 11.29 -51.67 -16.72
C ARG A 236 11.96 -51.65 -15.34
N SER A 237 12.40 -50.44 -14.97
CA SER A 237 12.19 -49.78 -13.67
C SER A 237 12.80 -50.37 -12.39
N LYS A 238 13.81 -49.69 -11.83
CA LYS A 238 13.95 -49.51 -10.37
C LYS A 238 14.63 -48.19 -9.99
N LYS A 239 13.79 -47.16 -9.86
CA LYS A 239 14.03 -45.96 -9.06
C LYS A 239 14.31 -46.40 -7.61
N LYS A 240 15.23 -45.74 -6.89
CA LYS A 240 15.51 -46.04 -5.47
C LYS A 240 15.37 -44.77 -4.63
N ASP A 241 14.72 -44.91 -3.49
CA ASP A 241 13.90 -43.83 -2.92
C ASP A 241 14.64 -42.85 -2.00
N ARG A 242 14.12 -41.62 -1.95
CA ARG A 242 14.25 -40.73 -0.77
C ARG A 242 13.08 -41.03 0.16
N GLN A 243 13.38 -41.48 1.37
CA GLN A 243 12.36 -41.69 2.41
C GLN A 243 11.72 -40.33 2.81
N LYS A 244 10.39 -40.31 2.96
CA LYS A 244 9.67 -39.21 3.64
C LYS A 244 9.77 -39.38 5.17
N PRO A 245 9.67 -38.29 5.96
CA PRO A 245 9.61 -38.36 7.42
C PRO A 245 8.38 -39.11 7.95
N SER A 246 8.41 -39.51 9.22
CA SER A 246 7.29 -40.19 9.88
C SER A 246 6.19 -39.21 10.33
N PRO A 247 4.90 -39.61 10.37
CA PRO A 247 3.83 -38.78 10.94
C PRO A 247 4.07 -38.33 12.40
N ARG A 248 4.92 -39.03 13.16
CA ARG A 248 5.35 -38.58 14.51
C ARG A 248 6.27 -37.36 14.47
N ASP A 249 7.07 -37.19 13.43
CA ASP A 249 8.03 -36.09 13.30
C ASP A 249 7.33 -34.78 12.92
N GLU A 250 6.33 -34.85 12.04
CA GLU A 250 5.49 -33.69 11.68
C GLU A 250 4.70 -33.16 12.88
N ARG A 251 4.20 -34.04 13.76
CA ARG A 251 3.47 -33.61 14.97
C ARG A 251 4.37 -32.85 15.95
N ARG A 252 5.62 -33.28 16.12
CA ARG A 252 6.64 -32.57 16.92
C ARG A 252 7.05 -31.23 16.31
N GLN A 253 7.05 -31.09 14.99
CA GLN A 253 7.36 -29.82 14.33
C GLN A 253 6.21 -28.79 14.41
N ARG A 254 4.95 -29.24 14.52
CA ARG A 254 3.80 -28.34 14.77
C ARG A 254 3.82 -27.77 16.19
N GLN A 255 3.99 -28.60 17.21
CA GLN A 255 4.02 -28.15 18.61
C GLN A 255 5.13 -27.11 18.87
N ARG A 256 6.34 -27.30 18.30
CA ARG A 256 7.44 -26.32 18.40
C ARG A 256 7.19 -24.97 17.70
N LYS A 257 6.15 -24.86 16.86
CA LYS A 257 5.74 -23.58 16.25
C LYS A 257 4.68 -22.85 17.06
N GLU A 258 3.92 -23.53 17.92
CA GLU A 258 2.91 -22.92 18.79
C GLU A 258 3.56 -22.35 20.08
N GLU A 259 4.58 -23.01 20.63
CA GLU A 259 5.31 -22.51 21.82
C GLU A 259 6.08 -21.19 21.58
N HIS A 260 6.34 -20.80 20.32
CA HIS A 260 7.09 -19.58 20.01
C HIS A 260 6.19 -18.36 19.70
N LEU A 261 4.87 -18.46 19.96
CA LEU A 261 3.89 -17.40 19.70
C LEU A 261 3.24 -16.83 20.98
N ILE A 262 3.72 -17.23 22.17
CA ILE A 262 3.18 -16.78 23.46
C ILE A 262 4.32 -16.24 24.34
N ASP A 263 4.85 -15.08 23.97
CA ASP A 263 5.56 -14.20 24.92
C ASP A 263 5.59 -12.75 24.40
N PHE A 264 4.51 -12.02 24.65
CA PHE A 264 4.44 -10.56 24.56
C PHE A 264 4.07 -10.03 25.96
N PRO A 265 5.02 -9.46 26.73
CA PRO A 265 4.69 -8.89 28.02
C PRO A 265 3.94 -7.56 27.84
N LEU A 266 2.65 -7.56 28.20
CA LEU A 266 1.90 -6.34 28.46
C LEU A 266 2.45 -5.66 29.72
N SER A 267 3.04 -4.47 29.57
CA SER A 267 3.43 -3.59 30.69
C SER A 267 2.99 -2.16 30.36
N THR A 268 1.73 -1.82 30.66
CA THR A 268 1.24 -1.15 31.89
C THR A 268 1.22 0.37 31.79
N ARG A 269 0.05 0.94 32.14
CA ARG A 269 -0.18 2.37 32.38
C ARG A 269 0.85 2.94 33.36
N ARG A 270 1.27 4.18 33.15
CA ARG A 270 1.62 5.08 34.26
C ARG A 270 0.92 6.43 34.09
N THR A 271 0.11 6.72 35.08
CA THR A 271 -0.33 8.06 35.48
C THR A 271 0.88 8.89 35.89
N ILE A 272 0.91 10.16 35.48
CA ILE A 272 1.04 11.38 36.30
C ILE A 272 0.34 12.47 35.50
#